data_AF-A0A4Y9Y1B3-F1
#
_entry.id   AF-A0A4Y9Y1B3-F1
#
_cell.length_a   1.000
_cell.length_b   1.000
_cell.length_c   1.000
_cell.angle_alpha   90.00
_cell.angle_beta   90.00
_cell.angle_gamma   90.00
#
_symmetry.space_group_name_H-M   'P 1'
#
loop_
_entity.id
_entity.type
_entity.pdbx_description
1 polymer ?
#
loop_
_entity_poly.entity_id
_entity_poly.type
_entity_poly.pdbx_seq_one_letter_code
_entity_poly.pdbx_strand_id
1 'polypeptide(L)'
;MSKADERRNISSDKPKPIPDTGWRGQPPVPSSAGGESEPDYIHKPPYYWTSKGDLFQPRYRSRCWCGNVEFEVHGDPLDAKYCHCTQCQALHGAPFQWAVIFPKTSVRLVKNVDDSLHFFSTETGTSAHYVPCKVRPSYSNGRKIAHLNIRSRHIQVSCDACRAPLFDEGRNTVLAYPSSFHFPPRQPVPRKFQPSCHIFYSMRIMDVVDGKPKWAGHKGHSDLVEESTNTTACI
;
A
#
# COMPACT_ATOMS: atom_id res chain seq x y z
N MET A 1 25.57 27.41 18.31
CA MET A 1 25.53 26.07 17.68
C MET A 1 24.31 26.04 16.78
N SER A 2 24.49 25.98 15.46
CA SER A 2 23.45 26.27 14.46
C SER A 2 22.48 25.10 14.24
N LYS A 3 21.23 25.42 13.90
CA LYS A 3 20.10 24.51 13.65
C LYS A 3 20.22 23.65 12.37
N ALA A 4 21.43 23.27 11.97
CA ALA A 4 21.69 22.60 10.68
C ALA A 4 21.87 21.07 10.76
N ASP A 5 22.02 20.48 11.95
CA ASP A 5 22.38 19.07 12.10
C ASP A 5 21.21 18.08 12.32
N GLU A 6 19.96 18.54 12.34
CA GLU A 6 18.80 17.66 12.62
C GLU A 6 18.08 17.13 11.35
N ARG A 7 18.65 17.35 10.15
CA ARG A 7 18.06 16.96 8.85
C ARG A 7 18.78 15.83 8.12
N ARG A 8 19.31 14.83 8.81
CA ARG A 8 19.81 13.61 8.17
C ARG A 8 19.41 12.37 8.97
N ASN A 9 18.14 12.00 8.84
CA ASN A 9 17.77 10.60 9.04
C ASN A 9 16.99 10.13 7.82
N ILE A 10 17.70 10.10 6.68
CA ILE A 10 17.30 9.31 5.52
C ILE A 10 17.29 7.87 6.04
N SER A 11 16.09 7.35 6.29
CA SER A 11 15.84 5.95 6.65
C SER A 11 16.76 5.06 5.82
N SER A 12 17.75 4.44 6.48
CA SER A 12 18.72 3.54 5.86
C SER A 12 18.02 2.55 4.92
N ASP A 13 18.43 2.51 3.66
CA ASP A 13 17.84 1.71 2.57
C ASP A 13 17.99 0.19 2.72
N LYS A 14 18.28 -0.31 3.92
CA LYS A 14 18.29 -1.75 4.19
C LYS A 14 16.85 -2.27 4.25
N PRO A 15 16.49 -3.32 3.50
CA PRO A 15 15.18 -3.96 3.62
C PRO A 15 14.94 -4.38 5.08
N LYS A 16 13.81 -3.96 5.64
CA LYS A 16 13.41 -4.43 6.97
C LYS A 16 13.11 -5.94 6.89
N PRO A 17 13.51 -6.73 7.91
CA PRO A 17 13.20 -8.15 7.93
C PRO A 17 11.69 -8.36 7.99
N ILE A 18 11.20 -9.39 7.31
CA ILE A 18 9.82 -9.82 7.40
C ILE A 18 9.65 -10.57 8.75
N PRO A 19 8.73 -10.15 9.63
CA PRO A 19 8.49 -10.84 10.89
C PRO A 19 7.94 -12.26 10.65
N ASP A 20 8.39 -13.22 11.45
CA ASP A 20 7.75 -14.54 11.50
C ASP A 20 6.45 -14.42 12.29
N THR A 21 5.34 -14.56 11.59
CA THR A 21 4.00 -14.45 12.17
C THR A 21 3.36 -15.82 12.43
N GLY A 22 4.12 -16.92 12.31
CA GLY A 22 3.61 -18.28 12.49
C GLY A 22 2.85 -18.81 11.27
N TRP A 23 2.81 -18.09 10.15
CA TRP A 23 2.30 -18.61 8.88
C TRP A 23 3.18 -19.73 8.37
N ARG A 24 2.59 -20.87 8.00
CA ARG A 24 3.29 -22.06 7.49
C ARG A 24 2.62 -22.68 6.26
N GLY A 25 1.65 -21.98 5.66
CA GLY A 25 0.97 -22.47 4.46
C GLY A 25 1.80 -22.34 3.19
N GLN A 26 1.33 -22.97 2.11
CA GLN A 26 1.96 -22.95 0.78
C GLN A 26 1.04 -22.22 -0.22
N PRO A 27 1.58 -21.28 -1.02
CA PRO A 27 2.95 -20.78 -0.98
C PRO A 27 3.26 -19.97 0.31
N PRO A 28 4.54 -19.80 0.70
CA PRO A 28 4.91 -19.07 1.92
C PRO A 28 4.48 -17.60 1.90
N VAL A 29 4.34 -17.03 0.69
CA VAL A 29 3.75 -15.71 0.45
C VAL A 29 2.57 -15.92 -0.51
N PRO A 30 1.33 -15.78 -0.03
CA PRO A 30 0.13 -15.94 -0.85
C PRO A 30 0.11 -14.98 -2.03
N SER A 31 -0.36 -15.49 -3.17
CA SER A 31 -0.50 -14.79 -4.44
C SER A 31 0.79 -14.15 -4.96
N SER A 32 1.94 -14.68 -4.54
CA SER A 32 3.26 -14.22 -4.99
C SER A 32 3.48 -14.44 -6.49
N ALA A 33 2.86 -15.48 -7.07
CA ALA A 33 2.87 -15.75 -8.51
C ALA A 33 1.96 -14.80 -9.32
N GLY A 34 0.97 -14.17 -8.67
CA GLY A 34 -0.11 -13.43 -9.34
C GLY A 34 -1.06 -14.33 -10.16
N GLY A 35 -2.04 -13.71 -10.82
CA GLY A 35 -3.15 -14.36 -11.53
C GLY A 35 -4.42 -14.52 -10.69
N GLU A 36 -5.46 -15.06 -11.34
CA GLU A 36 -6.74 -15.48 -10.72
C GLU A 36 -6.68 -16.90 -10.16
N SER A 37 -5.56 -17.58 -10.40
CA SER A 37 -5.48 -19.03 -10.30
C SER A 37 -5.05 -19.52 -8.93
N GLU A 38 -4.92 -18.66 -7.92
CA GLU A 38 -4.64 -19.16 -6.58
C GLU A 38 -5.95 -19.60 -5.93
N PRO A 39 -6.22 -20.93 -5.86
CA PRO A 39 -7.40 -21.41 -5.17
C PRO A 39 -7.32 -21.04 -3.70
N ASP A 40 -8.48 -20.80 -3.12
CA ASP A 40 -8.64 -20.55 -1.69
C ASP A 40 -7.83 -19.35 -1.18
N TYR A 41 -7.59 -18.34 -2.03
CA TYR A 41 -6.87 -17.12 -1.63
C TYR A 41 -7.49 -16.49 -0.37
N ILE A 42 -8.81 -16.59 -0.21
CA ILE A 42 -9.56 -16.05 0.93
C ILE A 42 -9.16 -16.77 2.24
N HIS A 43 -8.70 -18.02 2.16
CA HIS A 43 -8.20 -18.81 3.29
C HIS A 43 -6.69 -18.69 3.50
N LYS A 44 -6.11 -17.60 3.00
CA LYS A 44 -4.68 -17.28 3.12
C LYS A 44 -4.48 -15.81 3.51
N PRO A 45 -3.30 -15.44 4.05
CA PRO A 45 -2.99 -14.04 4.30
C PRO A 45 -3.14 -13.15 3.05
N PRO A 46 -3.71 -11.93 3.16
CA PRO A 46 -4.03 -11.19 4.39
C PRO A 46 -5.43 -11.45 4.97
N TYR A 47 -6.16 -12.44 4.46
CA TYR A 47 -7.55 -12.70 4.83
C TYR A 47 -7.60 -13.65 6.03
N TYR A 48 -7.96 -14.92 5.84
CA TYR A 48 -8.09 -15.88 6.94
C TYR A 48 -6.86 -16.79 7.04
N TRP A 49 -6.29 -16.90 8.24
CA TRP A 49 -5.21 -17.85 8.55
C TRP A 49 -4.94 -17.93 10.06
N THR A 50 -4.26 -19.00 10.50
CA THR A 50 -3.90 -19.22 11.90
C THR A 50 -2.38 -19.13 12.13
N SER A 51 -2.00 -18.58 13.27
CA SER A 51 -0.59 -18.44 13.65
C SER A 51 -0.12 -19.68 14.39
N LYS A 52 0.87 -20.40 13.85
CA LYS A 52 1.51 -21.50 14.57
C LYS A 52 2.37 -20.95 15.70
N GLY A 53 2.07 -21.37 16.94
CA GLY A 53 2.82 -20.98 18.13
C GLY A 53 2.53 -19.55 18.61
N ASP A 54 1.36 -19.01 18.26
CA ASP A 54 0.88 -17.69 18.73
C ASP A 54 1.86 -16.53 18.49
N LEU A 55 2.63 -16.64 17.40
CA LEU A 55 3.62 -15.66 16.99
C LEU A 55 2.96 -14.37 16.46
N PHE A 56 1.71 -14.45 15.98
CA PHE A 56 0.97 -13.27 15.54
C PHE A 56 0.44 -12.46 16.74
N GLN A 57 1.16 -11.40 17.07
CA GLN A 57 0.75 -10.39 18.04
C GLN A 57 0.15 -9.14 17.35
N PRO A 58 -1.18 -8.92 17.42
CA PRO A 58 -1.83 -7.73 16.86
C PRO A 58 -1.30 -6.45 17.53
N ARG A 59 -0.87 -5.48 16.73
CA ARG A 59 -0.40 -4.17 17.21
C ARG A 59 -1.30 -3.04 16.76
N TYR A 60 -1.83 -3.13 15.54
CA TYR A 60 -2.72 -2.13 14.97
C TYR A 60 -4.01 -2.78 14.49
N ARG A 61 -5.08 -1.98 14.42
CA ARG A 61 -6.36 -2.37 13.84
C ARG A 61 -6.76 -1.36 12.78
N SER A 62 -7.23 -1.87 11.65
CA SER A 62 -7.86 -1.06 10.61
C SER A 62 -9.29 -1.53 10.38
N ARG A 63 -10.20 -0.59 10.12
CA ARG A 63 -11.60 -0.90 9.83
C ARG A 63 -12.17 0.09 8.84
N CYS A 64 -13.22 -0.33 8.14
CA CYS A 64 -13.93 0.55 7.22
C CYS A 64 -14.77 1.58 8.01
N TRP A 65 -15.30 2.60 7.34
CA TRP A 65 -16.07 3.65 8.02
C TRP A 65 -17.25 3.11 8.86
N CYS A 66 -18.03 2.18 8.30
CA CYS A 66 -19.16 1.57 9.02
C CYS A 66 -18.75 0.48 10.03
N GLY A 67 -17.50 0.01 10.00
CA GLY A 67 -17.02 -1.05 10.90
C GLY A 67 -17.50 -2.47 10.55
N ASN A 68 -18.05 -2.70 9.35
CA ASN A 68 -18.40 -4.04 8.89
C ASN A 68 -17.19 -4.90 8.55
N VAL A 69 -16.10 -4.26 8.11
CA VAL A 69 -14.84 -4.91 7.75
C VAL A 69 -13.75 -4.42 8.69
N GLU A 70 -13.06 -5.33 9.36
CA GLU A 70 -11.96 -5.04 10.29
C GLU A 70 -10.80 -6.02 10.10
N PHE A 71 -9.57 -5.49 10.14
CA PHE A 71 -8.32 -6.23 10.06
C PHE A 71 -7.44 -5.94 11.28
N GLU A 72 -6.68 -6.95 11.68
CA GLU A 72 -5.58 -6.82 12.63
C GLU A 72 -4.24 -6.86 11.90
N VAL A 73 -3.28 -6.08 12.41
CA VAL A 73 -1.95 -5.95 11.81
C VAL A 73 -0.86 -6.19 12.86
N HIS A 74 0.07 -7.08 12.54
CA HIS A 74 1.24 -7.43 13.34
C HIS A 74 2.44 -6.55 13.00
N GLY A 75 3.15 -6.11 14.02
CA GLY A 75 4.44 -5.42 13.87
C GLY A 75 4.34 -4.03 13.23
N ASP A 76 5.50 -3.44 12.94
CA ASP A 76 5.61 -2.11 12.31
C ASP A 76 5.66 -2.21 10.77
N PRO A 77 5.23 -1.16 10.05
CA PRO A 77 5.28 -1.15 8.59
C PRO A 77 6.73 -1.22 8.07
N LEU A 78 6.88 -1.90 6.93
CA LEU A 78 8.14 -1.99 6.18
C LEU A 78 8.58 -0.61 5.70
N ASP A 79 7.65 0.17 5.16
CA ASP A 79 7.86 1.52 4.64
C ASP A 79 6.50 2.23 4.51
N ALA A 80 6.51 3.53 4.26
CA ALA A 80 5.33 4.34 4.01
C ALA A 80 5.62 5.36 2.91
N LYS A 81 4.68 5.59 1.98
CA LYS A 81 4.92 6.43 0.80
C LYS A 81 3.69 7.22 0.40
N TYR A 82 3.92 8.38 -0.21
CA TYR A 82 2.92 9.07 -1.01
C TYR A 82 3.04 8.65 -2.47
N CYS A 83 1.95 8.15 -3.06
CA CYS A 83 1.87 7.74 -4.45
C CYS A 83 1.10 8.77 -5.27
N HIS A 84 1.74 9.31 -6.31
CA HIS A 84 1.19 10.35 -7.18
C HIS A 84 0.74 9.81 -8.54
N CYS A 85 0.65 8.49 -8.72
CA CYS A 85 0.20 7.96 -10.00
C CYS A 85 -1.28 8.30 -10.24
N THR A 86 -1.63 8.56 -11.50
CA THR A 86 -3.00 8.96 -11.89
C THR A 86 -4.06 7.93 -11.50
N GLN A 87 -3.69 6.65 -11.44
CA GLN A 87 -4.58 5.59 -10.98
C GLN A 87 -4.89 5.70 -9.48
N CYS A 88 -3.89 5.93 -8.62
CA CYS A 88 -4.12 6.18 -7.20
C CYS A 88 -4.92 7.48 -7.00
N GLN A 89 -4.65 8.52 -7.80
CA GLN A 89 -5.43 9.75 -7.73
C GLN A 89 -6.92 9.52 -8.02
N ALA A 90 -7.23 8.82 -9.12
CA ALA A 90 -8.60 8.52 -9.52
C ALA A 90 -9.31 7.58 -8.53
N LEU A 91 -8.64 6.52 -8.08
CA LEU A 91 -9.20 5.53 -7.16
C LEU A 91 -9.52 6.09 -5.76
N HIS A 92 -8.78 7.13 -5.33
CA HIS A 92 -8.94 7.73 -4.01
C HIS A 92 -9.60 9.10 -4.04
N GLY A 93 -9.85 9.67 -5.23
CA GLY A 93 -10.34 11.04 -5.36
C GLY A 93 -9.42 12.06 -4.68
N ALA A 94 -8.11 11.84 -4.70
CA ALA A 94 -7.13 12.61 -3.92
C ALA A 94 -5.89 12.97 -4.77
N PRO A 95 -5.16 14.07 -4.48
CA PRO A 95 -3.96 14.44 -5.24
C PRO A 95 -2.83 13.40 -5.20
N PHE A 96 -2.80 12.61 -4.13
CA PHE A 96 -1.91 11.47 -3.96
C PHE A 96 -2.51 10.53 -2.92
N GLN A 97 -2.06 9.28 -2.93
CA GLN A 97 -2.44 8.30 -1.92
C GLN A 97 -1.31 8.07 -0.90
N TRP A 98 -1.65 7.99 0.38
CA TRP A 98 -0.75 7.55 1.44
C TRP A 98 -0.90 6.05 1.70
N ALA A 99 0.18 5.30 1.47
CA ALA A 99 0.21 3.87 1.70
C ALA A 99 1.29 3.48 2.71
N VAL A 100 0.92 2.65 3.70
CA VAL A 100 1.83 1.98 4.63
C VAL A 100 1.94 0.51 4.27
N ILE A 101 3.17 0.02 4.17
CA ILE A 101 3.46 -1.27 3.54
C ILE A 101 3.68 -2.32 4.63
N PHE A 102 2.88 -3.38 4.62
CA PHE A 102 3.01 -4.54 5.51
C PHE A 102 3.21 -5.84 4.71
N PRO A 103 3.93 -6.84 5.23
CA PRO A 103 3.89 -8.18 4.67
C PRO A 103 2.45 -8.74 4.72
N LYS A 104 2.05 -9.55 3.74
CA LYS A 104 0.72 -10.18 3.75
C LYS A 104 0.47 -11.01 5.01
N THR A 105 1.48 -11.75 5.43
CA THR A 105 1.46 -12.60 6.64
C THR A 105 1.35 -11.79 7.94
N SER A 106 1.49 -10.47 7.90
CA SER A 106 1.31 -9.57 9.03
C SER A 106 -0.09 -8.96 9.09
N VAL A 107 -0.99 -9.30 8.18
CA VAL A 107 -2.36 -8.78 8.14
C VAL A 107 -3.34 -9.94 8.21
N ARG A 108 -4.44 -9.77 8.95
CA ARG A 108 -5.48 -10.78 9.10
C ARG A 108 -6.86 -10.14 9.20
N LEU A 109 -7.81 -10.62 8.40
CA LEU A 109 -9.21 -10.24 8.47
C LEU A 109 -9.82 -10.81 9.76
N VAL A 110 -10.48 -9.97 10.55
CA VAL A 110 -11.12 -10.37 11.82
C VAL A 110 -12.62 -10.14 11.85
N LYS A 111 -13.15 -9.30 10.96
CA LYS A 111 -14.59 -9.04 10.84
C LYS A 111 -14.96 -8.80 9.39
N ASN A 112 -16.02 -9.47 8.93
CA ASN A 112 -16.63 -9.27 7.61
C ASN A 112 -18.15 -9.48 7.72
N VAL A 113 -18.87 -8.43 8.09
CA VAL A 113 -20.34 -8.48 8.24
C VAL A 113 -21.01 -8.48 6.87
N ASP A 114 -22.00 -9.35 6.67
CA ASP A 114 -22.80 -9.44 5.44
C ASP A 114 -21.95 -9.54 4.15
N ASP A 115 -20.81 -10.22 4.22
CA ASP A 115 -19.84 -10.31 3.13
C ASP A 115 -19.46 -8.95 2.52
N SER A 116 -19.39 -7.92 3.36
CA SER A 116 -19.08 -6.54 2.98
C SER A 116 -17.66 -6.33 2.40
N LEU A 117 -16.80 -7.34 2.37
CA LEU A 117 -15.45 -7.24 1.79
C LEU A 117 -15.50 -7.26 0.26
N HIS A 118 -15.06 -6.17 -0.37
CA HIS A 118 -15.09 -6.01 -1.81
C HIS A 118 -13.68 -5.95 -2.41
N PHE A 119 -13.54 -6.54 -3.60
CA PHE A 119 -12.30 -6.57 -4.37
C PHE A 119 -12.50 -5.88 -5.71
N PHE A 120 -11.61 -4.95 -6.04
CA PHE A 120 -11.56 -4.31 -7.34
C PHE A 120 -10.18 -4.50 -7.99
N SER A 121 -10.15 -5.23 -9.10
CA SER A 121 -8.94 -5.40 -9.90
C SER A 121 -8.66 -4.14 -10.70
N THR A 122 -7.57 -3.48 -10.39
CA THR A 122 -7.16 -2.27 -11.11
C THR A 122 -6.55 -2.56 -12.48
N GLU A 123 -6.23 -3.83 -12.75
CA GLU A 123 -5.74 -4.30 -14.05
C GLU A 123 -6.89 -4.50 -15.05
N THR A 124 -7.91 -5.27 -14.65
CA THR A 124 -9.05 -5.64 -15.50
C THR A 124 -10.20 -4.65 -15.41
N GLY A 125 -10.26 -3.83 -14.36
CA GLY A 125 -11.37 -2.91 -14.11
C GLY A 125 -12.65 -3.62 -13.67
N THR A 126 -12.53 -4.81 -13.07
CA THR A 126 -13.66 -5.66 -12.68
C THR A 126 -13.69 -5.90 -11.17
N SER A 127 -14.89 -6.17 -10.64
CA SER A 127 -15.11 -6.63 -9.26
C SER A 127 -14.72 -8.11 -9.13
N ALA A 128 -13.42 -8.39 -9.21
CA ALA A 128 -12.84 -9.72 -9.06
C ALA A 128 -11.55 -9.64 -8.24
N HIS A 129 -11.28 -10.70 -7.48
CA HIS A 129 -10.00 -10.87 -6.80
C HIS A 129 -8.94 -11.32 -7.81
N TYR A 130 -8.21 -10.36 -8.38
CA TYR A 130 -7.14 -10.57 -9.35
C TYR A 130 -5.82 -10.02 -8.80
N VAL A 131 -4.98 -10.86 -8.16
CA VAL A 131 -3.67 -10.38 -7.69
C VAL A 131 -2.74 -10.41 -8.89
N PRO A 132 -2.03 -9.34 -9.22
CA PRO A 132 -1.45 -9.23 -10.55
C PRO A 132 -0.10 -9.89 -10.72
N CYS A 133 0.13 -10.43 -11.91
CA CYS A 133 1.46 -10.82 -12.38
C CYS A 133 2.20 -9.56 -12.86
N LYS A 134 3.21 -9.05 -12.14
CA LYS A 134 3.91 -7.81 -12.53
C LYS A 134 4.75 -7.91 -13.82
N VAL A 135 4.71 -8.98 -14.60
CA VAL A 135 5.52 -9.04 -15.82
C VAL A 135 4.78 -9.74 -16.96
N ARG A 136 3.81 -9.06 -17.55
CA ARG A 136 3.65 -9.14 -19.00
C ARG A 136 4.11 -7.80 -19.58
N PRO A 137 5.14 -7.77 -20.43
CA PRO A 137 5.38 -6.59 -21.23
C PRO A 137 4.10 -6.34 -22.03
N SER A 138 3.57 -5.12 -22.01
CA SER A 138 2.52 -4.75 -22.95
C SER A 138 3.15 -4.72 -24.34
N TYR A 139 2.59 -5.51 -25.25
CA TYR A 139 2.94 -5.49 -26.66
C TYR A 139 1.76 -4.88 -27.43
N SER A 140 2.03 -3.91 -28.30
CA SER A 140 1.12 -3.55 -29.38
C SER A 140 1.80 -3.94 -30.69
N ASN A 141 1.08 -4.64 -31.57
CA ASN A 141 1.58 -5.10 -32.86
C ASN A 141 2.96 -5.78 -32.77
N GLY A 142 3.17 -6.63 -31.76
CA GLY A 142 4.42 -7.40 -31.59
C GLY A 142 5.64 -6.61 -31.10
N ARG A 143 5.51 -5.31 -30.78
CA ARG A 143 6.61 -4.49 -30.22
C ARG A 143 6.40 -4.24 -28.73
N LYS A 144 7.49 -4.40 -27.95
CA LYS A 144 7.51 -4.06 -26.52
C LYS A 144 7.28 -2.56 -26.37
N ILE A 145 6.17 -2.16 -25.76
CA ILE A 145 5.88 -0.74 -25.58
C ILE A 145 6.50 -0.30 -24.25
N ALA A 146 7.59 0.48 -24.32
CA ALA A 146 8.28 0.99 -23.14
C ALA A 146 7.49 2.09 -22.39
N HIS A 147 6.49 2.70 -23.04
CA HIS A 147 5.78 3.88 -22.53
C HIS A 147 4.27 3.69 -22.32
N LEU A 148 3.70 2.50 -22.58
CA LEU A 148 2.25 2.30 -22.38
C LEU A 148 1.96 1.95 -20.93
N ASN A 149 1.48 2.94 -20.19
CA ASN A 149 0.77 2.85 -18.92
C ASN A 149 1.31 1.81 -17.93
N ILE A 150 2.16 2.26 -17.00
CA ILE A 150 2.36 1.59 -15.72
C ILE A 150 1.02 1.65 -14.97
N ARG A 151 0.03 0.86 -15.38
CA ARG A 151 -1.13 0.57 -14.54
C ARG A 151 -0.55 -0.12 -13.32
N SER A 152 -0.70 0.52 -12.17
CA SER A 152 -0.39 -0.08 -10.89
C SER A 152 -1.33 -1.27 -10.78
N ARG A 153 -0.77 -2.45 -11.02
CA ARG A 153 -1.54 -3.68 -10.91
C ARG A 153 -1.60 -3.98 -9.41
N HIS A 154 -2.80 -3.92 -8.83
CA HIS A 154 -3.12 -4.41 -7.49
C HIS A 154 -4.62 -4.68 -7.38
N ILE A 155 -5.04 -5.33 -6.30
CA ILE A 155 -6.45 -5.38 -5.93
C ILE A 155 -6.69 -4.27 -4.92
N GLN A 156 -7.59 -3.35 -5.21
CA GLN A 156 -8.09 -2.47 -4.16
C GLN A 156 -9.11 -3.25 -3.32
N VAL A 157 -8.86 -3.30 -2.01
CA VAL A 157 -9.75 -3.89 -1.03
C VAL A 157 -10.52 -2.78 -0.34
N SER A 158 -11.84 -2.86 -0.37
CA SER A 158 -12.76 -1.86 0.18
C SER A 158 -13.97 -2.54 0.83
N CYS A 159 -14.81 -1.73 1.49
CA CYS A 159 -16.08 -2.20 2.03
C CYS A 159 -17.22 -1.93 1.04
N ASP A 160 -18.06 -2.90 0.72
CA ASP A 160 -19.20 -2.70 -0.19
C ASP A 160 -20.29 -1.81 0.43
N ALA A 161 -20.52 -1.92 1.74
CA ALA A 161 -21.56 -1.15 2.44
C ALA A 161 -21.28 0.36 2.51
N CYS A 162 -20.04 0.77 2.81
CA CYS A 162 -19.68 2.19 2.95
C CYS A 162 -18.70 2.71 1.90
N ARG A 163 -18.21 1.83 1.01
CA ARG A 163 -17.22 2.13 -0.04
C ARG A 163 -15.86 2.61 0.46
N ALA A 164 -15.64 2.62 1.77
CA ALA A 164 -14.36 3.03 2.34
C ALA A 164 -13.24 2.08 1.90
N PRO A 165 -12.16 2.61 1.28
CA PRO A 165 -11.01 1.81 0.89
C PRO A 165 -10.16 1.48 2.13
N LEU A 166 -9.59 0.27 2.17
CA LEU A 166 -8.82 -0.24 3.31
C LEU A 166 -7.33 -0.41 2.97
N PHE A 167 -7.04 -1.08 1.84
CA PHE A 167 -5.68 -1.30 1.37
C PHE A 167 -5.66 -1.76 -0.09
N ASP A 168 -4.48 -1.70 -0.71
CA ASP A 168 -4.19 -2.43 -1.94
C ASP A 168 -3.44 -3.74 -1.64
N GLU A 169 -3.92 -4.86 -2.19
CA GLU A 169 -3.21 -6.14 -2.17
C GLU A 169 -2.24 -6.20 -3.36
N GLY A 170 -0.94 -6.21 -3.05
CA GLY A 170 0.11 -6.51 -4.02
C GLY A 170 0.49 -8.01 -4.04
N ARG A 171 1.56 -8.37 -4.74
CA ARG A 171 2.05 -9.76 -4.75
C ARG A 171 2.58 -10.24 -3.41
N ASN A 172 3.37 -9.40 -2.73
CA ASN A 172 4.08 -9.80 -1.51
C ASN A 172 3.65 -9.02 -0.27
N THR A 173 3.01 -7.88 -0.47
CA THR A 173 2.71 -6.92 0.58
C THR A 173 1.30 -6.38 0.42
N VAL A 174 0.75 -5.94 1.54
CA VAL A 174 -0.43 -5.09 1.62
C VAL A 174 0.04 -3.64 1.72
N LEU A 175 -0.57 -2.75 0.92
CA LEU A 175 -0.40 -1.31 0.99
C LEU A 175 -1.62 -0.73 1.70
N ALA A 176 -1.59 -0.74 3.03
CA ALA A 176 -2.71 -0.29 3.84
C ALA A 176 -2.81 1.24 3.89
N TYR A 177 -4.04 1.74 3.97
CA TYR A 177 -4.29 3.18 4.01
C TYR A 177 -4.38 3.64 5.46
N PRO A 178 -3.52 4.57 5.92
CA PRO A 178 -3.52 5.05 7.30
C PRO A 178 -4.86 5.60 7.79
N SER A 179 -5.70 6.12 6.88
CA SER A 179 -7.06 6.59 7.19
C SER A 179 -8.00 5.49 7.68
N SER A 180 -7.70 4.22 7.40
CA SER A 180 -8.47 3.08 7.91
C SER A 180 -8.06 2.65 9.32
N PHE A 181 -6.95 3.14 9.86
CA PHE A 181 -6.43 2.70 11.15
C PHE A 181 -7.05 3.45 12.33
N HIS A 182 -7.32 2.72 13.41
CA HIS A 182 -7.81 3.28 14.67
C HIS A 182 -6.65 3.61 15.59
N PHE A 183 -6.27 4.88 15.63
CA PHE A 183 -5.34 5.39 16.63
C PHE A 183 -6.12 5.94 17.85
N PRO A 184 -5.58 5.81 19.07
CA PRO A 184 -6.22 6.38 20.25
C PRO A 184 -6.47 7.89 20.07
N PRO A 185 -7.63 8.41 20.52
CA PRO A 185 -7.91 9.84 20.43
C PRO A 185 -6.79 10.67 21.06
N ARG A 186 -6.46 11.81 20.43
CA ARG A 186 -5.43 12.76 20.88
C ARG A 186 -3.99 12.22 20.87
N GLN A 187 -3.74 11.03 20.31
CA GLN A 187 -2.38 10.57 20.04
C GLN A 187 -2.01 10.87 18.59
N PRO A 188 -0.76 11.32 18.32
CA PRO A 188 -0.29 11.47 16.96
C PRO A 188 -0.22 10.12 16.27
N VAL A 189 -0.45 10.11 14.95
CA VAL A 189 -0.21 8.91 14.13
C VAL A 189 1.24 8.45 14.35
N PRO A 190 1.50 7.14 14.59
CA PRO A 190 2.83 6.64 14.89
C PRO A 190 3.87 7.09 13.86
N ARG A 191 5.06 7.49 14.31
CA ARG A 191 6.15 7.95 13.41
C ARG A 191 6.48 6.93 12.31
N LYS A 192 6.26 5.63 12.55
CA LYS A 192 6.49 4.55 11.58
C LYS A 192 5.55 4.60 10.37
N PHE A 193 4.39 5.25 10.50
CA PHE A 193 3.44 5.44 9.40
C PHE A 193 3.83 6.65 8.54
N GLN A 194 4.70 7.54 9.03
CA GLN A 194 5.10 8.74 8.30
C GLN A 194 5.79 8.36 6.99
N PRO A 195 5.38 8.94 5.86
CA PRO A 195 5.94 8.59 4.58
C PRO A 195 7.42 8.97 4.50
N SER A 196 8.20 8.09 3.89
CA SER A 196 9.64 8.26 3.66
C SER A 196 9.93 9.05 2.39
N CYS A 197 9.03 9.02 1.39
CA CYS A 197 9.20 9.73 0.13
C CYS A 197 7.87 9.85 -0.65
N HIS A 198 7.92 10.59 -1.75
CA HIS A 198 6.92 10.57 -2.80
C HIS A 198 7.41 9.70 -3.96
N ILE A 199 6.53 8.90 -4.54
CA ILE A 199 6.78 8.11 -5.74
C ILE A 199 5.79 8.50 -6.84
N PHE A 200 6.20 8.31 -8.10
CA PHE A 200 5.45 8.74 -9.28
C PHE A 200 5.18 10.25 -9.32
N TYR A 201 6.07 11.05 -8.73
CA TYR A 201 5.85 12.48 -8.50
C TYR A 201 5.81 13.31 -9.80
N SER A 202 6.30 12.78 -10.91
CA SER A 202 6.14 13.40 -12.23
C SER A 202 4.68 13.43 -12.72
N MET A 203 3.79 12.65 -12.09
CA MET A 203 2.35 12.59 -12.39
C MET A 203 1.49 13.40 -11.40
N ARG A 204 2.12 14.19 -10.52
CA ARG A 204 1.42 15.00 -9.52
C ARG A 204 0.48 16.02 -10.18
N ILE A 205 -0.63 16.30 -9.50
CA ILE A 205 -1.56 17.37 -9.90
C ILE A 205 -1.32 18.67 -9.13
N MET A 206 -0.49 18.63 -8.09
CA MET A 206 -0.05 19.79 -7.32
C MET A 206 1.36 19.54 -6.78
N ASP A 207 2.11 20.62 -6.56
CA ASP A 207 3.38 20.54 -5.84
C ASP A 207 3.14 20.37 -4.34
N VAL A 208 3.97 19.53 -3.71
CA VAL A 208 3.98 19.27 -2.26
C VAL A 208 5.36 19.61 -1.72
N VAL A 209 5.41 20.65 -0.91
CA VAL A 209 6.64 21.14 -0.25
C VAL A 209 6.67 20.63 1.19
N ASP A 210 7.23 19.45 1.38
CA ASP A 210 7.27 18.77 2.69
C ASP A 210 8.68 18.28 3.09
N GLY A 211 9.70 18.58 2.28
CA GLY A 211 11.09 18.21 2.52
C GLY A 211 11.38 16.72 2.37
N LYS A 212 10.42 15.90 1.93
CA LYS A 212 10.65 14.48 1.64
C LYS A 212 11.20 14.29 0.22
N PRO A 213 12.08 13.29 -0.02
CA PRO A 213 12.52 12.97 -1.38
C PRO A 213 11.35 12.72 -2.33
N LYS A 214 11.44 13.28 -3.54
CA LYS A 214 10.44 13.11 -4.59
C LYS A 214 11.03 12.27 -5.72
N TRP A 215 10.46 11.12 -6.01
CA TRP A 215 10.92 10.22 -7.08
C TRP A 215 9.97 10.33 -8.28
N ALA A 216 10.54 10.50 -9.48
CA ALA A 216 9.77 10.58 -10.73
C ALA A 216 8.91 9.34 -10.97
N GLY A 217 9.40 8.17 -10.53
CA GLY A 217 8.73 6.86 -10.55
C GLY A 217 8.94 6.13 -9.22
N HIS A 218 9.42 4.88 -9.27
CA HIS A 218 9.70 4.09 -8.08
C HIS A 218 10.96 4.58 -7.33
N LYS A 219 10.89 4.59 -5.99
CA LYS A 219 12.04 4.84 -5.11
C LYS A 219 13.23 3.93 -5.49
N GLY A 220 14.41 4.53 -5.63
CA GLY A 220 15.66 3.83 -5.96
C GLY A 220 15.79 3.34 -7.40
N HIS A 221 14.79 3.58 -8.25
CA HIS A 221 14.74 3.09 -9.63
C HIS A 221 14.32 4.16 -10.64
N SER A 222 14.29 5.42 -10.22
CA SER A 222 13.93 6.57 -11.06
C SER A 222 14.67 7.80 -10.58
N ASP A 223 14.61 8.88 -11.34
CA ASP A 223 15.30 10.11 -10.98
C ASP A 223 14.61 10.81 -9.80
N LEU A 224 15.40 11.53 -9.00
CA LEU A 224 14.87 12.46 -8.01
C LEU A 224 14.38 13.73 -8.72
N VAL A 225 13.22 14.20 -8.30
CA VAL A 225 12.62 15.46 -8.75
C VAL A 225 12.95 16.52 -7.71
N GLU A 226 13.45 17.67 -8.15
CA GLU A 226 13.70 18.80 -7.27
C GLU A 226 12.38 19.34 -6.69
N GLU A 227 12.40 19.66 -5.40
CA GLU A 227 11.25 20.26 -4.73
C GLU A 227 11.14 21.73 -5.16
N SER A 228 9.94 22.17 -5.55
CA SER A 228 9.69 23.55 -5.97
C SER A 228 10.04 24.51 -4.83
N THR A 229 10.93 25.47 -5.09
CA THR A 229 11.29 26.54 -4.14
C THR A 229 10.29 27.69 -4.13
N ASN A 230 9.28 27.64 -5.01
CA ASN A 230 8.31 28.71 -5.19
C ASN A 230 7.32 28.71 -4.03
N THR A 231 7.65 29.45 -2.97
CA THR A 231 6.75 29.79 -1.86
C THR A 231 5.72 30.86 -2.24
N THR A 232 5.74 31.32 -3.50
CA THR A 232 4.83 32.34 -4.03
C THR A 232 3.71 31.68 -4.83
N ALA A 233 2.63 31.28 -4.14
CA ALA A 233 1.24 31.31 -4.60
C ALA A 233 0.38 30.31 -3.81
N CYS A 234 -0.02 30.71 -2.60
CA CYS A 234 -1.37 30.42 -2.16
C CYS A 234 -2.08 31.78 -2.15
N ILE A 235 -2.86 32.04 -3.20
CA ILE A 235 -3.93 33.03 -3.20
C ILE A 235 -5.22 32.27 -2.91
#